data_AF-A0A7C4JEL5-F1
#
_entry.id   AF-A0A7C4JEL5-F1
#
_cell.length_a   1.000
_cell.length_b   1.000
_cell.length_c   1.000
_cell.angle_alpha   90.00
_cell.angle_beta   90.00
_cell.angle_gamma   90.00
#
_symmetry.space_group_name_H-M   'P 1'
#
loop_
_entity.id
_entity.type
_entity.pdbx_description
1 polymer ?
#
loop_
_entity_poly.entity_id
_entity_poly.type
_entity_poly.pdbx_seq_one_letter_code
_entity_poly.pdbx_strand_id
1 'polypeptide(L)'
;MRLFRDRDFLETYEGMFFCVIGNVHPKDRVISYLKYVPSDFGLWGRERKYSRILKSYTTLSVKEVLNFLKGSFPRYVCRLDHMSLEMITVPVDSIRMHFKPELRLRELYREPIEHLDVLERRTVELVDLLSEVSGIPIEYFGVTGSILLKIHNPSFSDVDLTVYGRGSASKIRSTLIEL
;
A
#
# COMPACT_ATOMS: atom_id res chain seq x y z
N MET A 1 6.00 -1.12 18.94
CA MET A 1 5.86 -1.05 17.47
C MET A 1 4.38 -0.79 17.15
N ARG A 2 4.04 0.07 16.19
CA ARG A 2 2.61 0.34 15.86
C ARG A 2 1.93 -0.88 15.21
N LEU A 3 0.61 -0.97 15.36
CA LEU A 3 -0.25 -1.94 14.65
C LEU A 3 -0.35 -1.62 13.15
N PHE A 4 -1.20 -2.38 12.44
CA PHE A 4 -1.56 -2.17 11.05
C PHE A 4 -2.36 -0.88 10.87
N ARG A 5 -2.05 -0.13 9.82
CA ARG A 5 -2.72 1.11 9.45
C ARG A 5 -3.18 1.06 8.00
N ASP A 6 -4.17 1.88 7.67
CA ASP A 6 -4.66 2.04 6.30
C ASP A 6 -3.47 2.32 5.37
N ARG A 7 -3.46 1.68 4.20
CA ARG A 7 -2.40 1.78 3.18
C ARG A 7 -1.04 1.21 3.55
N ASP A 8 -0.92 0.49 4.67
CA ASP A 8 0.16 -0.48 4.82
C ASP A 8 0.01 -1.60 3.78
N PHE A 9 1.10 -2.33 3.54
CA PHE A 9 1.05 -3.55 2.75
C PHE A 9 1.52 -4.75 3.55
N LEU A 10 0.91 -5.90 3.26
CA LEU A 10 1.27 -7.19 3.81
C LEU A 10 1.69 -8.10 2.67
N GLU A 11 2.81 -8.77 2.84
CA GLU A 11 3.15 -9.91 1.99
C GLU A 11 2.89 -11.20 2.73
N THR A 12 2.30 -12.15 2.03
CA THR A 12 2.01 -13.50 2.51
C THR A 12 3.09 -14.49 2.07
N TYR A 13 3.11 -15.70 2.63
CA TYR A 13 4.08 -16.73 2.26
C TYR A 13 3.99 -17.19 0.80
N GLU A 14 2.81 -17.05 0.19
CA GLU A 14 2.61 -17.28 -1.25
C GLU A 14 3.22 -16.16 -2.12
N GLY A 15 3.71 -15.07 -1.49
CA GLY A 15 4.23 -13.89 -2.18
C GLY A 15 3.14 -12.99 -2.74
N MET A 16 1.91 -13.08 -2.23
CA MET A 16 0.85 -12.15 -2.59
C MET A 16 0.91 -10.90 -1.73
N PHE A 17 0.64 -9.74 -2.32
CA PHE A 17 0.60 -8.46 -1.60
C PHE A 17 -0.82 -7.95 -1.38
N PHE A 18 -1.15 -7.73 -0.11
CA PHE A 18 -2.42 -7.21 0.36
C PHE A 18 -2.25 -5.78 0.86
N CYS A 19 -3.15 -4.89 0.48
CA CYS A 19 -3.20 -3.51 0.97
C CYS A 19 -4.18 -3.42 2.14
N VAL A 20 -3.73 -2.93 3.29
CA VAL A 20 -4.55 -2.82 4.51
C VAL A 20 -5.64 -1.77 4.35
N ILE A 21 -6.86 -2.08 4.80
CA ILE A 21 -8.02 -1.18 4.81
C ILE A 21 -8.35 -0.79 6.24
N GLY A 22 -8.34 0.51 6.52
CA GLY A 22 -8.67 1.08 7.82
C GLY A 22 -7.59 0.83 8.87
N ASN A 23 -7.88 1.25 10.10
CA ASN A 23 -6.94 1.19 11.23
C ASN A 23 -7.42 0.30 12.39
N VAL A 24 -8.54 -0.41 12.19
CA VAL A 24 -9.17 -1.26 13.21
C VAL A 24 -9.37 -2.64 12.61
N HIS A 25 -8.85 -3.65 13.30
CA HIS A 25 -8.85 -5.01 12.82
C HIS A 25 -9.13 -6.00 13.97
N PRO A 26 -9.69 -7.18 13.68
CA PRO A 26 -9.67 -8.31 14.62
C PRO A 26 -8.25 -8.62 15.13
N LYS A 27 -8.14 -9.26 16.29
CA LYS A 27 -6.82 -9.54 16.90
C LYS A 27 -5.96 -10.50 16.07
N ASP A 28 -6.59 -11.44 15.38
CA ASP A 28 -5.96 -12.53 14.66
C ASP A 28 -5.85 -12.28 13.15
N ARG A 29 -6.46 -11.21 12.63
CA ARG A 29 -6.62 -10.97 11.20
C ARG A 29 -6.56 -9.49 10.85
N VAL A 30 -5.98 -9.17 9.70
CA VAL A 30 -5.90 -7.81 9.15
C VAL A 30 -6.84 -7.66 7.97
N ILE A 31 -7.76 -6.70 8.04
CA ILE A 31 -8.69 -6.40 6.94
C ILE A 31 -7.91 -5.73 5.81
N SER A 32 -8.04 -6.27 4.60
CA SER A 32 -7.23 -5.82 3.46
C SER A 32 -7.91 -6.16 2.13
N TYR A 33 -7.32 -5.73 1.02
CA TYR A 33 -7.65 -6.25 -0.30
C TYR A 33 -6.40 -6.79 -0.99
N LEU A 34 -6.55 -7.88 -1.75
CA LEU A 34 -5.45 -8.43 -2.55
C LEU A 34 -5.19 -7.52 -3.75
N LYS A 35 -3.99 -6.94 -3.83
CA LYS A 35 -3.63 -6.00 -4.91
C LYS A 35 -2.73 -6.64 -5.95
N TYR A 36 -1.70 -7.37 -5.54
CA TYR A 36 -0.72 -7.96 -6.45
C TYR A 36 -0.53 -9.45 -6.18
N VAL A 37 -0.45 -10.21 -7.27
CA VAL A 37 -0.12 -11.64 -7.26
C VAL A 37 1.11 -11.91 -8.12
N PRO A 38 1.96 -12.88 -7.77
CA PRO A 38 3.06 -13.31 -8.63
C PRO A 38 2.56 -13.69 -10.03
N SER A 39 3.27 -13.29 -11.07
CA SER A 39 2.87 -13.52 -12.46
C SER A 39 4.05 -13.36 -13.41
N ASP A 40 4.33 -14.36 -14.23
CA ASP A 40 5.45 -14.34 -15.20
C ASP A 40 5.31 -13.23 -16.26
N PHE A 41 4.07 -12.84 -16.54
CA PHE A 41 3.74 -11.75 -17.47
C PHE A 41 3.41 -10.43 -16.75
N GLY A 42 3.72 -10.35 -15.46
CA GLY A 42 3.45 -9.19 -14.63
C GLY A 42 4.25 -7.95 -15.05
N LEU A 43 3.62 -6.78 -14.98
CA LEU A 43 4.25 -5.50 -15.33
C LEU A 43 4.98 -4.85 -14.15
N TRP A 44 4.70 -5.30 -12.92
CA TRP A 44 5.32 -4.79 -11.69
C TRP A 44 6.44 -5.72 -11.22
N GLY A 45 7.53 -5.14 -10.72
CA GLY A 45 8.68 -5.86 -10.19
C GLY A 45 9.84 -5.98 -11.19
N ARG A 46 11.02 -6.30 -10.68
CA ARG A 46 12.26 -6.47 -11.47
C ARG A 46 12.53 -7.96 -11.68
N GLU A 47 13.13 -8.62 -10.70
CA GLU A 47 13.43 -10.06 -10.73
C GLU A 47 12.16 -10.91 -10.64
N ARG A 48 11.34 -10.67 -9.60
CA ARG A 48 10.02 -11.27 -9.48
C ARG A 48 8.97 -10.32 -10.06
N LYS A 49 8.13 -10.86 -10.94
CA LYS A 49 7.07 -10.13 -11.62
C LYS A 49 5.71 -10.35 -10.96
N TYR A 50 4.88 -9.30 -11.01
CA TYR A 50 3.57 -9.25 -10.37
C TYR A 50 2.54 -8.62 -11.30
N SER A 51 1.31 -9.12 -11.20
CA SER A 51 0.13 -8.57 -11.87
C SER A 51 -0.84 -8.00 -10.85
N ARG A 52 -1.51 -6.90 -11.20
CA ARG A 52 -2.65 -6.41 -10.40
C ARG A 52 -3.84 -7.33 -10.64
N ILE A 53 -4.32 -7.99 -9.59
CA ILE A 53 -5.48 -8.88 -9.71
C ILE A 53 -6.80 -8.09 -9.74
N LEU A 54 -6.84 -6.96 -9.02
CA LEU A 54 -7.93 -5.99 -9.13
C LEU A 54 -7.73 -5.15 -10.39
N LYS A 55 -8.51 -5.45 -11.43
CA LYS A 55 -8.53 -4.69 -12.69
C LYS A 55 -9.13 -3.30 -12.52
N SER A 56 -10.10 -3.18 -11.63
CA SER A 56 -10.75 -1.93 -11.24
C SER A 56 -11.15 -1.98 -9.76
N TYR A 57 -11.40 -0.82 -9.15
CA TYR A 57 -11.91 -0.74 -7.77
C TYR A 57 -13.44 -0.79 -7.71
N THR A 58 -14.09 -1.44 -8.68
CA THR A 58 -15.54 -1.65 -8.68
C THR A 58 -15.93 -2.80 -7.75
N THR A 59 -17.15 -2.77 -7.24
CA THR A 59 -17.72 -3.86 -6.43
C THR A 59 -17.66 -5.21 -7.16
N LEU A 60 -17.80 -5.21 -8.49
CA LEU A 60 -17.71 -6.43 -9.31
C LEU A 60 -16.29 -7.02 -9.29
N SER A 61 -15.27 -6.20 -9.53
CA SER A 61 -13.88 -6.66 -9.47
C SER A 61 -13.48 -7.14 -8.07
N VAL A 62 -13.97 -6.48 -7.01
CA VAL A 62 -13.75 -6.96 -5.64
C VAL A 62 -14.41 -8.32 -5.41
N LYS A 63 -15.63 -8.53 -5.92
CA LYS A 63 -16.34 -9.81 -5.83
C LYS A 63 -15.62 -10.93 -6.58
N GLU A 64 -15.06 -10.64 -7.75
CA GLU A 64 -14.25 -11.59 -8.53
C GLU A 64 -13.02 -12.05 -7.73
N VAL A 65 -12.30 -11.10 -7.12
CA VAL A 65 -11.13 -11.41 -6.28
C VAL A 65 -11.53 -12.17 -5.02
N LEU A 66 -12.66 -11.81 -4.40
CA LEU A 66 -13.20 -12.55 -3.26
C LEU A 66 -13.51 -14.01 -3.63
N ASN A 67 -14.15 -14.26 -4.77
CA ASN A 67 -14.46 -15.61 -5.23
C ASN A 67 -13.20 -16.41 -5.57
N PHE A 68 -12.21 -15.78 -6.20
CA PHE A 68 -10.89 -16.38 -6.44
C PHE A 68 -10.24 -16.81 -5.12
N LEU A 69 -10.21 -15.91 -4.12
CA LEU A 69 -9.64 -16.23 -2.81
C LEU A 69 -10.42 -17.35 -2.11
N LYS A 70 -11.75 -17.39 -2.19
CA LYS A 70 -12.54 -18.49 -1.61
C LYS A 70 -12.18 -19.85 -2.22
N GLY A 71 -11.97 -19.90 -3.54
CA GLY A 71 -11.68 -21.14 -4.25
C GLY A 71 -10.24 -21.64 -4.03
N SER A 72 -9.26 -20.72 -4.03
CA SER A 72 -7.84 -21.08 -4.04
C SER A 72 -7.14 -20.87 -2.69
N PHE A 73 -7.56 -19.88 -1.91
CA PHE A 73 -6.92 -19.47 -0.66
C PHE A 73 -7.95 -19.09 0.42
N PRO A 74 -8.87 -20.00 0.80
CA PRO A 74 -10.03 -19.68 1.63
C PRO A 74 -9.66 -19.05 2.98
N ARG A 75 -8.44 -19.31 3.49
CA ARG A 75 -7.94 -18.70 4.72
C ARG A 75 -7.90 -17.16 4.69
N TYR A 76 -7.81 -16.57 3.49
CA TYR A 76 -7.81 -15.12 3.28
C TYR A 76 -9.20 -14.49 3.19
N VAL A 77 -10.25 -15.27 3.43
CA VAL A 77 -11.64 -14.78 3.47
C VAL A 77 -12.21 -15.07 4.85
N CYS A 78 -12.81 -14.06 5.47
CA CYS A 78 -13.41 -14.17 6.80
C CYS A 78 -14.73 -13.41 6.83
N ARG A 79 -15.76 -14.05 7.39
CA ARG A 79 -17.01 -13.36 7.71
C ARG A 79 -16.82 -12.60 9.02
N LEU A 80 -16.96 -11.28 8.96
CA LEU A 80 -16.86 -10.44 10.16
C LEU A 80 -18.26 -10.23 10.74
N ASP A 81 -18.50 -10.73 11.96
CA ASP A 81 -19.82 -10.72 12.61
C ASP A 81 -20.43 -9.32 12.67
N HIS A 82 -19.63 -8.31 12.99
CA HIS A 82 -20.05 -6.91 13.11
C HIS A 82 -20.42 -6.25 11.77
N MET A 83 -19.99 -6.79 10.63
CA MET A 83 -20.32 -6.27 9.29
C MET A 83 -21.32 -7.15 8.54
N SER A 84 -21.61 -8.36 9.04
CA SER A 84 -22.44 -9.37 8.37
C SER A 84 -22.01 -9.64 6.90
N LEU A 85 -20.74 -9.39 6.57
CA LEU A 85 -20.16 -9.49 5.23
C LEU A 85 -18.88 -10.34 5.26
N GLU A 86 -18.64 -11.06 4.17
CA GLU A 86 -17.35 -11.71 3.92
C GLU A 86 -16.34 -10.68 3.41
N MET A 87 -15.24 -10.59 4.14
CA MET A 87 -14.17 -9.64 3.89
C MET A 87 -12.90 -10.40 3.52
N ILE A 88 -12.08 -9.78 2.68
CA ILE A 88 -10.72 -10.23 2.47
C ILE A 88 -9.92 -9.85 3.71
N THR A 89 -9.28 -10.83 4.34
CA THR A 89 -8.49 -10.64 5.55
C THR A 89 -7.23 -11.48 5.49
N VAL A 90 -6.13 -11.02 6.07
CA VAL A 90 -4.90 -11.81 6.19
C VAL A 90 -4.74 -12.24 7.65
N PRO A 91 -4.76 -13.55 7.96
CA PRO A 91 -4.38 -14.03 9.28
C PRO A 91 -2.98 -13.56 9.66
N VAL A 92 -2.78 -13.12 10.90
CA VAL A 92 -1.50 -12.56 11.35
C VAL A 92 -0.34 -13.55 11.19
N ASP A 93 -0.61 -14.85 11.41
CA ASP A 93 0.35 -15.95 11.24
C ASP A 93 0.78 -16.20 9.78
N SER A 94 0.09 -15.60 8.82
CA SER A 94 0.31 -15.76 7.38
C SER A 94 1.10 -14.60 6.79
N ILE A 95 1.35 -13.56 7.60
CA ILE A 95 2.09 -12.37 7.19
C ILE A 95 3.59 -12.69 7.23
N ARG A 96 4.18 -12.78 6.05
CA ARG A 96 5.63 -12.90 5.86
C ARG A 96 6.35 -11.58 6.12
N MET A 97 5.78 -10.47 5.65
CA MET A 97 6.37 -9.13 5.80
C MET A 97 5.30 -8.05 5.90
N HIS A 98 5.55 -7.05 6.74
CA HIS A 98 4.70 -5.87 6.93
C HIS A 98 5.43 -4.61 6.46
N PHE A 99 4.95 -4.03 5.36
CA PHE A 99 5.48 -2.83 4.74
C PHE A 99 4.73 -1.60 5.23
N LYS A 100 5.50 -0.58 5.64
CA LYS A 100 5.01 0.63 6.30
C LYS A 100 5.41 1.87 5.48
N PRO A 101 4.45 2.71 5.04
CA PRO A 101 4.74 3.83 4.16
C PRO A 101 5.79 4.81 4.69
N GLU A 102 5.75 5.10 6.00
CA GLU A 102 6.69 6.03 6.65
C GLU A 102 8.13 5.49 6.68
N LEU A 103 8.28 4.16 6.72
CA LEU A 103 9.61 3.54 6.72
C LEU A 103 10.21 3.57 5.33
N ARG A 104 9.41 3.28 4.28
CA ARG A 104 9.90 3.39 2.90
C ARG A 104 10.35 4.81 2.58
N LEU A 105 9.56 5.81 2.95
CA LEU A 105 9.94 7.19 2.67
C LEU A 105 11.25 7.56 3.38
N ARG A 106 11.41 7.17 4.64
CA ARG A 106 12.67 7.36 5.37
C ARG A 106 13.85 6.63 4.72
N GLU A 107 13.65 5.43 4.16
CA GLU A 107 14.68 4.76 3.38
C GLU A 107 15.09 5.60 2.17
N LEU A 108 14.14 6.17 1.42
CA LEU A 108 14.45 7.02 0.25
C LEU A 108 15.35 8.21 0.62
N TYR A 109 15.08 8.89 1.73
CA TYR A 109 15.92 10.01 2.20
C TYR A 109 17.32 9.59 2.70
N ARG A 110 17.53 8.31 3.00
CA ARG A 110 18.83 7.80 3.46
C ARG A 110 19.70 7.27 2.31
N GLU A 111 19.09 6.94 1.19
CA GLU A 111 19.79 6.49 0.00
C GLU A 111 20.46 7.68 -0.71
N PRO A 112 21.67 7.51 -1.24
CA PRO A 112 22.26 8.47 -2.16
C PRO A 112 21.34 8.70 -3.38
N ILE A 113 21.23 9.95 -3.83
CA ILE A 113 20.27 10.36 -4.87
C ILE A 113 20.53 9.66 -6.22
N GLU A 114 21.77 9.29 -6.48
CA GLU A 114 22.23 8.52 -7.62
C GLU A 114 21.74 7.06 -7.61
N HIS A 115 21.37 6.52 -6.45
CA HIS A 115 20.82 5.17 -6.30
C HIS A 115 19.29 5.14 -6.46
N LEU A 116 18.63 6.28 -6.29
CA LEU A 116 17.19 6.40 -6.50
C LEU A 116 16.88 6.34 -7.99
N ASP A 117 15.82 5.65 -8.40
CA ASP A 117 15.32 5.82 -9.76
C ASP A 117 14.50 7.11 -9.92
N VAL A 118 14.07 7.40 -11.15
CA VAL A 118 13.37 8.66 -11.46
C VAL A 118 12.07 8.84 -10.68
N LEU A 119 11.36 7.75 -10.36
CA LEU A 119 10.08 7.84 -9.64
C LEU A 119 10.31 8.03 -8.14
N GLU A 120 11.36 7.38 -7.62
CA GLU A 120 11.80 7.55 -6.24
C GLU A 120 12.31 8.97 -5.97
N ARG A 121 13.13 9.54 -6.87
CA ARG A 121 13.55 10.95 -6.78
C ARG A 121 12.35 11.90 -6.80
N ARG A 122 11.44 11.73 -7.75
CA ARG A 122 10.19 12.52 -7.81
C ARG A 122 9.35 12.40 -6.54
N THR A 123 9.37 11.25 -5.88
CA THR A 123 8.66 11.06 -4.61
C THR A 123 9.27 11.94 -3.52
N VAL A 124 10.60 11.97 -3.40
CA VAL A 124 11.31 12.81 -2.44
C VAL A 124 11.08 14.30 -2.75
N GLU A 125 11.28 14.70 -4.00
CA GLU A 125 11.06 16.08 -4.46
C GLU A 125 9.63 16.57 -4.19
N LEU A 126 8.62 15.72 -4.45
CA LEU A 126 7.22 16.03 -4.17
C LEU A 126 6.98 16.20 -2.67
N VAL A 127 7.54 15.33 -1.83
CA VAL A 127 7.37 15.44 -0.37
C VAL A 127 8.07 16.69 0.16
N ASP A 128 9.27 17.02 -0.33
CA ASP A 128 9.99 18.24 0.07
C ASP A 128 9.19 19.49 -0.28
N LEU A 129 8.66 19.57 -1.51
CA LEU A 129 7.81 20.68 -1.95
C LEU A 129 6.56 20.81 -1.06
N LEU A 130 5.86 19.70 -0.81
CA LEU A 130 4.66 19.71 0.04
C LEU A 130 5.00 20.10 1.49
N SER A 131 6.11 19.62 2.02
CA SER A 131 6.60 19.95 3.36
C SER A 131 6.93 21.44 3.47
N GLU A 132 7.64 22.00 2.48
CA GLU A 132 8.01 23.42 2.44
C GLU A 132 6.78 24.33 2.39
N VAL A 133 5.87 24.10 1.44
CA VAL A 133 4.70 24.97 1.24
C VAL A 133 3.69 24.83 2.39
N SER A 134 3.49 23.61 2.90
CA SER A 134 2.52 23.36 3.98
C SER A 134 3.12 23.53 5.37
N GLY A 135 4.45 23.61 5.54
CA GLY A 135 5.11 23.58 6.84
C GLY A 135 4.83 22.31 7.68
N ILE A 136 4.40 21.21 7.04
CA ILE A 136 4.20 19.92 7.70
C ILE A 136 5.52 19.17 7.67
N PRO A 137 6.03 18.69 8.82
CA PRO A 137 7.29 17.94 8.84
C PRO A 137 7.22 16.64 8.02
N ILE A 138 8.32 16.28 7.36
CA ILE A 138 8.44 15.10 6.48
C ILE A 138 8.04 13.80 7.20
N GLU A 139 8.19 13.72 8.52
CA GLU A 139 7.83 12.53 9.32
C GLU A 139 6.32 12.24 9.36
N TYR A 140 5.49 13.20 8.94
CA TYR A 140 4.04 13.01 8.78
C TYR A 140 3.68 12.44 7.42
N PHE A 141 4.64 12.18 6.54
CA PHE A 141 4.40 11.59 5.23
C PHE A 141 4.86 10.12 5.18
N GLY A 142 4.35 9.41 4.20
CA GLY A 142 4.82 8.09 3.81
C GLY A 142 4.51 7.82 2.35
N VAL A 143 5.23 6.91 1.72
CA VAL A 143 4.96 6.47 0.34
C VAL A 143 4.41 5.04 0.35
N THR A 144 3.29 4.80 -0.32
CA THR A 144 2.61 3.50 -0.39
C THR A 144 2.68 2.91 -1.81
N GLY A 145 1.85 1.90 -2.09
CA GLY A 145 1.70 1.32 -3.42
C GLY A 145 2.95 0.57 -3.88
N SER A 146 3.25 0.67 -5.19
CA SER A 146 4.35 -0.09 -5.78
C SER A 146 5.73 0.38 -5.35
N ILE A 147 5.88 1.66 -4.97
CA ILE A 147 7.17 2.22 -4.50
C ILE A 147 7.49 1.68 -3.10
N LEU A 148 6.47 1.58 -2.22
CA LEU A 148 6.59 0.90 -0.92
C LEU A 148 7.11 -0.53 -1.05
N LEU A 149 6.58 -1.25 -2.03
CA LEU A 149 6.91 -2.64 -2.29
C LEU A 149 8.20 -2.83 -3.10
N LYS A 150 8.83 -1.75 -3.59
CA LYS A 150 9.98 -1.77 -4.53
C LYS A 150 9.68 -2.60 -5.80
N ILE A 151 8.42 -2.61 -6.24
CA ILE A 151 7.96 -3.29 -7.47
C ILE A 151 7.48 -2.31 -8.54
N HIS A 152 7.66 -1.00 -8.34
CA HIS A 152 7.24 0.00 -9.32
C HIS A 152 8.02 -0.13 -10.62
N ASN A 153 7.38 0.29 -11.69
CA ASN A 153 8.01 0.48 -12.99
C ASN A 153 8.06 1.98 -13.27
N PRO A 154 9.26 2.59 -13.36
CA PRO A 154 9.38 4.03 -13.55
C PRO A 154 8.76 4.59 -14.84
N SER A 155 8.44 3.74 -15.84
CA SER A 155 7.83 4.20 -17.09
C SER A 155 6.33 4.47 -17.00
N PHE A 156 5.61 3.86 -16.05
CA PHE A 156 4.15 3.98 -15.97
C PHE A 156 3.57 3.99 -14.55
N SER A 157 4.36 3.70 -13.52
CA SER A 157 3.84 3.70 -12.14
C SER A 157 3.72 5.11 -11.61
N ASP A 158 2.64 5.37 -10.88
CA ASP A 158 2.39 6.65 -10.22
C ASP A 158 3.00 6.68 -8.80
N VAL A 159 3.04 7.88 -8.20
CA VAL A 159 3.44 8.09 -6.81
C VAL A 159 2.19 8.10 -5.92
N ASP A 160 2.10 7.13 -5.00
CA ASP A 160 1.04 7.07 -3.99
C ASP A 160 1.57 7.58 -2.64
N LEU A 161 1.15 8.77 -2.18
CA LEU A 161 1.53 9.32 -0.87
C LEU A 161 0.45 9.09 0.20
N THR A 162 0.91 9.00 1.44
CA THR A 162 0.09 8.98 2.65
C THR A 162 0.50 10.13 3.55
N VAL A 163 -0.47 10.79 4.17
CA VAL A 163 -0.25 11.88 5.13
C VAL A 163 -0.93 11.49 6.44
N TYR A 164 -0.14 11.45 7.52
CA TYR A 164 -0.60 11.06 8.84
C TYR A 164 -1.15 12.25 9.61
N GLY A 165 -2.26 12.04 10.32
CA GLY A 165 -2.92 13.07 11.12
C GLY A 165 -3.95 13.86 10.34
N ARG A 166 -5.15 14.03 10.92
CA ARG A 166 -6.27 14.72 10.29
C ARG A 166 -5.94 16.18 9.95
N GLY A 167 -5.27 16.88 10.86
CA GLY A 167 -4.84 18.27 10.65
C GLY A 167 -3.86 18.39 9.47
N SER A 168 -2.83 17.54 9.44
CA SER A 168 -1.86 17.49 8.36
C SER A 168 -2.51 17.15 7.02
N ALA A 169 -3.37 16.13 6.97
CA ALA A 169 -4.11 15.77 5.76
C ALA A 169 -5.01 16.92 5.26
N SER A 170 -5.68 17.63 6.16
CA SER A 170 -6.49 18.80 5.79
C SER A 170 -5.64 19.93 5.23
N LYS A 171 -4.47 20.18 5.82
CA LYS A 171 -3.56 21.24 5.37
C LYS A 171 -2.93 20.92 4.02
N ILE A 172 -2.50 19.67 3.78
CA ILE A 172 -2.05 19.22 2.44
C ILE A 172 -3.13 19.36 1.40
N ARG A 173 -4.38 19.01 1.72
CA ARG A 173 -5.49 19.19 0.79
C ARG A 173 -5.65 20.65 0.37
N SER A 174 -5.51 21.59 1.30
CA SER A 174 -5.53 23.03 0.98
C SER A 174 -4.32 23.43 0.13
N THR A 175 -3.11 23.03 0.52
CA THR A 175 -1.88 23.31 -0.25
C THR A 175 -1.97 22.83 -1.70
N LEU A 176 -2.53 21.64 -1.94
CA LEU A 176 -2.69 21.09 -3.29
C LEU A 176 -3.70 21.86 -4.17
N ILE A 177 -4.60 22.65 -3.58
CA ILE A 177 -5.55 23.49 -4.33
C ILE A 177 -4.89 24.81 -4.76
N GLU A 178 -3.85 25.24 -4.05
CA GLU A 178 -3.14 26.51 -4.27
C GLU A 178 -1.95 26.37 -5.23
N LEU A 179 -1.47 25.14 -5.47
CA LEU A 179 -0.43 24.78 -6.43
C LEU A 179 -0.98 24.60 -7.85
#